data_AF-A0AAN5CX41-F1
#
_entry.id   AF-A0AAN5CX41-F1
#
_cell.length_a   1.000
_cell.length_b   1.000
_cell.length_c   1.000
_cell.angle_alpha   90.00
_cell.angle_beta   90.00
_cell.angle_gamma   90.00
#
_symmetry.space_group_name_H-M   'P 1'
#
loop_
_entity.id
_entity.type
_entity.pdbx_description
1 polymer ?
#
loop_
_entity_poly.entity_id
_entity_poly.type
_entity_poly.pdbx_seq_one_letter_code
_entity_poly.pdbx_strand_id
1 'polypeptide(L)'
;MVVPSRSRAASVALSRLIAGIVTIPAAQFVGFISDALRGESTMPEDKFHAYQIALLFASSFSIANAIFDKILIIFFPGDCEKAAEMG
;
A
#
# COMPACT_ATOMS: atom_id res chain seq x y z
N MET A 1 2.23 -3.66 -23.88
CA MET A 1 1.23 -3.61 -22.79
C MET A 1 1.36 -4.91 -22.02
N VAL A 2 1.53 -4.87 -20.70
CA VAL A 2 1.93 -6.02 -19.86
C VAL A 2 0.86 -7.13 -19.78
N VAL A 3 -0.40 -6.83 -20.12
CA VAL A 3 -1.51 -7.79 -20.09
C VAL A 3 -2.21 -7.86 -21.44
N PRO A 4 -2.56 -9.06 -21.96
CA PRO A 4 -3.35 -9.22 -23.17
C PRO A 4 -4.72 -8.52 -23.09
N SER A 5 -5.20 -7.99 -24.23
CA SER A 5 -6.45 -7.22 -24.30
C SER A 5 -7.68 -7.94 -23.71
N ARG A 6 -7.76 -9.27 -23.89
CA ARG A 6 -8.83 -10.13 -23.36
C ARG A 6 -8.84 -10.27 -21.82
N SER A 7 -7.72 -10.00 -21.16
CA SER A 7 -7.56 -10.22 -19.71
C SER A 7 -7.44 -8.92 -18.91
N ARG A 8 -7.43 -7.74 -19.56
CA ARG A 8 -7.26 -6.44 -18.89
C ARG A 8 -8.25 -6.21 -17.76
N ALA A 9 -9.53 -6.52 -17.98
CA ALA A 9 -10.58 -6.35 -16.98
C ALA A 9 -10.32 -7.19 -15.73
N ALA A 10 -9.92 -8.46 -15.92
CA ALA A 10 -9.57 -9.35 -14.81
C ALA A 10 -8.33 -8.87 -14.04
N SER A 11 -7.29 -8.40 -14.75
CA SER A 11 -6.09 -7.85 -14.11
C SER A 11 -6.37 -6.57 -13.33
N VAL A 12 -7.22 -5.68 -13.83
CA VAL A 12 -7.66 -4.49 -13.09
C VAL A 12 -8.48 -4.89 -11.86
N ALA A 13 -9.42 -5.83 -12.00
CA ALA A 13 -10.21 -6.32 -10.87
C ALA A 13 -9.31 -6.93 -9.78
N LEU A 14 -8.31 -7.73 -10.16
CA LEU A 14 -7.34 -8.31 -9.24
C LEU A 14 -6.48 -7.25 -8.54
N SER A 15 -5.99 -6.25 -9.28
CA SER A 15 -5.25 -5.11 -8.71
C SER A 15 -6.10 -4.36 -7.68
N ARG A 16 -7.38 -4.13 -7.97
CA ARG A 16 -8.31 -3.48 -7.04
C ARG A 16 -8.62 -4.34 -5.82
N LEU A 17 -8.74 -5.65 -5.98
CA LEU A 17 -8.91 -6.59 -4.87
C LEU A 17 -7.71 -6.54 -3.92
N ILE A 18 -6.49 -6.61 -4.46
CA ILE A 18 -5.25 -6.51 -3.67
C ILE A 18 -5.20 -5.17 -2.93
N ALA A 19 -5.47 -4.06 -3.63
CA ALA A 19 -5.51 -2.75 -3.01
C ALA A 19 -6.57 -2.65 -1.89
N GLY A 20 -7.75 -3.26 -2.10
CA GLY A 20 -8.82 -3.33 -1.10
C GLY A 20 -8.39 -4.09 0.16
N ILE A 21 -7.76 -5.26 0.00
CA ILE A 21 -7.28 -6.08 1.13
C ILE A 21 -6.27 -5.30 1.98
N VAL A 22 -5.43 -4.48 1.37
CA VAL A 22 -4.42 -3.68 2.08
C VAL A 22 -5.04 -2.43 2.73
N THR A 23 -5.96 -1.75 2.04
CA THR A 23 -6.53 -0.47 2.52
C THR A 23 -7.53 -0.64 3.65
N ILE A 24 -8.32 -1.73 3.66
CA ILE A 24 -9.35 -1.98 4.68
C ILE A 24 -8.77 -2.03 6.11
N PRO A 25 -7.71 -2.79 6.42
CA PRO A 25 -7.16 -2.85 7.77
C PRO A 25 -6.17 -1.71 8.08
N ALA A 26 -5.78 -0.89 7.11
CA ALA A 26 -4.74 0.14 7.31
C ALA A 26 -5.11 1.13 8.43
N ALA A 27 -6.35 1.61 8.46
CA ALA A 27 -6.82 2.49 9.52
C ALA A 27 -6.86 1.78 10.90
N GLN A 28 -7.13 0.47 10.91
CA GLN A 28 -7.12 -0.34 12.13
C GLN A 28 -5.70 -0.50 12.67
N PHE A 29 -4.70 -0.69 11.82
CA PHE A 29 -3.29 -0.71 12.22
C PHE A 29 -2.83 0.60 12.85
N VAL A 30 -3.20 1.75 12.27
CA VAL A 30 -2.89 3.06 12.85
C VAL A 30 -3.54 3.21 14.22
N GLY A 31 -4.81 2.79 14.37
CA GLY A 31 -5.49 2.75 15.66
C GLY A 31 -4.77 1.88 16.68
N PHE A 32 -4.41 0.64 16.30
CA PHE A 32 -3.68 -0.29 17.17
C PHE A 32 -2.33 0.25 17.64
N ILE A 33 -1.55 0.85 16.73
CA ILE A 33 -0.24 1.44 17.07
C ILE A 33 -0.44 2.64 17.97
N SER A 34 -1.42 3.49 17.67
CA SER A 34 -1.74 4.66 18.50
C SER A 34 -2.18 4.24 19.91
N ASP A 35 -2.99 3.20 20.06
CA ASP A 35 -3.42 2.70 21.37
C ASP A 35 -2.25 2.04 22.13
N ALA A 36 -1.39 1.30 21.43
CA ALA A 36 -0.19 0.72 22.03
C ALA A 36 0.78 1.79 22.55
N LEU A 37 0.95 2.89 21.81
CA LEU A 37 1.82 4.02 22.19
C LEU A 37 1.22 4.87 23.32
N ARG A 38 -0.10 5.02 23.34
CA ARG A 38 -0.81 5.77 24.39
C ARG A 38 -0.86 5.02 25.73
N GLY A 39 -0.92 3.69 25.69
CA GLY A 39 -1.14 2.87 26.88
C GLY A 39 -2.45 3.24 27.58
N GLU A 40 -2.41 3.41 28.91
CA GLU A 40 -3.59 3.76 29.71
C GLU A 40 -3.85 5.27 29.82
N SER A 41 -3.04 6.13 29.19
CA SER A 41 -3.26 7.57 29.30
C SER A 41 -4.59 7.99 28.67
N THR A 42 -5.36 8.75 29.45
CA THR A 42 -6.64 9.32 29.03
C THR A 42 -6.51 10.79 28.63
N MET A 43 -5.35 11.40 28.84
CA MET A 43 -5.11 12.81 28.55
C MET A 43 -5.20 13.07 27.03
N PRO A 44 -5.85 14.19 26.62
CA PRO A 44 -6.01 14.51 25.20
C PRO A 44 -4.68 14.71 24.47
N GLU A 45 -3.67 15.28 25.13
CA GLU A 45 -2.36 15.54 24.54
C GLU A 45 -1.62 14.24 24.20
N ASP A 46 -1.63 13.27 25.11
CA ASP A 46 -1.01 11.96 24.90
C ASP A 46 -1.70 11.18 23.78
N LYS A 47 -3.03 11.28 23.67
CA LYS A 47 -3.80 10.72 22.54
C LYS A 47 -3.35 11.29 21.21
N PHE A 48 -3.21 12.61 21.15
CA PHE A 48 -2.79 13.29 19.93
C PHE A 48 -1.35 12.94 19.55
N HIS A 49 -0.44 12.94 20.52
CA HIS A 49 0.96 12.61 20.30
C HIS A 49 1.13 11.15 19.82
N ALA A 50 0.47 10.19 20.48
CA ALA A 50 0.49 8.79 20.07
C ALA A 50 -0.06 8.60 18.65
N TYR A 51 -1.13 9.32 18.30
CA TYR A 51 -1.69 9.32 16.96
C TYR A 51 -0.72 9.91 15.92
N GLN A 52 -0.03 11.02 16.22
CA GLN A 52 0.98 11.60 15.34
C GLN A 52 2.12 10.63 15.05
N ILE A 53 2.63 9.93 16.06
CA ILE A 53 3.67 8.92 15.89
C ILE A 53 3.15 7.74 15.05
N ALA A 54 1.93 7.28 15.30
CA ALA A 54 1.31 6.21 14.51
C ALA A 54 1.15 6.60 13.02
N LEU A 55 0.79 7.85 12.74
CA LEU A 55 0.75 8.39 11.38
C LEU A 55 2.14 8.51 10.74
N LEU A 56 3.15 8.94 11.49
CA LEU A 56 4.54 8.96 11.01
C LEU A 56 5.01 7.55 10.66
N PHE A 57 4.68 6.55 11.47
CA PHE A 57 4.94 5.16 11.16
C PHE A 57 4.22 4.72 9.88
N ALA A 58 2.93 5.04 9.74
CA ALA A 58 2.17 4.76 8.52
C ALA A 58 2.78 5.42 7.26
N SER A 59 3.33 6.63 7.40
CA SER A 59 3.98 7.34 6.28
C SER A 59 5.23 6.63 5.74
N SER A 60 5.91 5.81 6.56
CA SER A 60 7.05 5.02 6.10
C SER A 60 6.67 3.99 5.02
N PHE A 61 5.43 3.49 5.04
CA PHE A 61 4.92 2.59 4.00
C PHE A 61 4.79 3.30 2.65
N SER A 62 4.55 4.62 2.63
CA SER A 62 4.54 5.39 1.38
C SER A 62 5.94 5.45 0.75
N ILE A 63 7.00 5.49 1.56
CA ILE A 63 8.39 5.41 1.07
C ILE A 63 8.65 4.02 0.46
N ALA A 64 8.22 2.95 1.14
CA ALA A 64 8.33 1.60 0.61
C ALA A 64 7.56 1.45 -0.72
N ASN A 65 6.34 2.01 -0.81
CA ASN A 65 5.55 2.01 -2.04
C ASN A 65 6.29 2.70 -3.19
N ALA A 66 6.91 3.87 -2.93
CA ALA A 66 7.69 4.58 -3.94
C ALA A 66 8.88 3.74 -4.47
N ILE A 67 9.49 2.91 -3.64
CA ILE A 67 10.56 1.98 -4.06
C ILE A 67 9.98 0.90 -4.99
N PHE A 68 8.83 0.30 -4.65
CA PHE A 68 8.18 -0.69 -5.50
C PHE A 68 7.75 -0.10 -6.86
N ASP A 69 7.21 1.12 -6.87
CA ASP A 69 6.87 1.81 -8.12
C ASP A 69 8.11 2.04 -8.99
N LYS A 70 9.24 2.43 -8.37
CA LYS A 70 10.54 2.57 -9.05
C LYS A 70 11.00 1.26 -9.68
N ILE A 71 10.88 0.15 -8.95
CA ILE A 71 11.22 -1.19 -9.45
C ILE A 71 10.34 -1.53 -10.65
N LEU A 72 9.02 -1.35 -10.54
CA LEU A 72 8.08 -1.61 -11.64
C LEU A 72 8.42 -0.83 -12.90
N ILE A 73 8.78 0.45 -12.78
CA ILE A 73 9.17 1.28 -13.93
C ILE A 73 10.42 0.72 -14.63
N ILE A 74 11.41 0.23 -13.87
CA ILE A 74 12.65 -0.32 -14.43
C ILE A 74 12.38 -1.62 -15.20
N PHE A 75 11.49 -2.49 -14.68
CA PHE A 75 11.18 -3.78 -15.32
C PHE A 75 10.12 -3.68 -16.42
N PHE A 76 9.36 -2.59 -16.48
CA PHE A 76 8.26 -2.40 -17.43
C PHE A 76 8.62 -2.67 -18.92
N PRO A 77 9.79 -2.25 -19.45
CA PRO A 77 10.15 -2.54 -20.84
C PRO A 77 10.26 -4.05 -21.11
N GLY A 78 10.94 -4.80 -20.24
CA GLY A 78 11.09 -6.25 -20.39
C GLY A 78 9.77 -7.02 -20.20
N ASP A 79 8.89 -6.52 -19.34
CA ASP A 79 7.54 -7.08 -19.19
C ASP A 79 6.68 -6.84 -20.44
N CYS A 80 6.88 -5.73 -21.15
CA CYS A 80 6.21 -5.46 -22.41
C CYS A 80 6.71 -6.36 -23.55
N GLU A 81 8.01 -6.64 -23.61
CA GLU A 81 8.62 -7.54 -24.60
C GLU A 81 8.10 -8.97 -24.42
N LYS A 82 8.17 -9.50 -23.20
CA LYS A 82 7.62 -10.83 -22.86
C LYS A 82 6.13 -10.95 -23.16
N ALA A 83 5.35 -9.91 -22.87
CA ALA A 83 3.93 -9.90 -23.19
C ALA A 83 3.64 -9.90 -24.70
N ALA A 84 4.56 -9.36 -25.51
CA ALA A 84 4.45 -9.38 -26.97
C ALA A 84 4.80 -10.76 -27.56
N GLU A 85 5.73 -11.50 -26.95
CA GLU A 85 6.08 -12.88 -27.35
C GLU A 85 4.97 -13.90 -27.06
N MET A 86 4.12 -13.62 -26.07
CA MET A 86 3.00 -14.50 -25.65
C MET A 86 1.66 -14.14 -26.30
N GLY A 87 1.58 -13.03 -27.04
CA GLY A 87 0.38 -12.54 -27.71
C GLY A 87 0.24 -13.07 -29.13
#